data_AF-A0A522AQL0-F1
#
_entry.id   AF-A0A522AQL0-F1
#
_cell.length_a   1.000
_cell.length_b   1.000
_cell.length_c   1.000
_cell.angle_alpha   90.00
_cell.angle_beta   90.00
_cell.angle_gamma   90.00
#
_symmetry.space_group_name_H-M   'P 1'
#
loop_
_entity.id
_entity.type
_entity.pdbx_description
1 polymer ?
#
loop_
_entity_poly.entity_id
_entity_poly.type
_entity_poly.pdbx_seq_one_letter_code
_entity_poly.pdbx_strand_id
1 'polypeptide(L)'
;MKARHTELTPFYESGAVGQAASGNLALRDAALVPLPQRGRVNGLVAAENADRAALYREIARANGHPEWEADIRATFAQRFSARAPDGWWVEGASGWVRKK
;
A
#
# COMPACT_ATOMS: atom_id res chain seq x y z
N MET A 1 -11.22 -2.98 -2.90
CA MET A 1 -10.03 -2.66 -3.73
C MET A 1 -10.27 -1.72 -4.92
N LYS A 2 -10.80 -2.14 -6.10
CA LYS A 2 -10.75 -1.28 -7.33
C LYS A 2 -11.35 0.14 -7.17
N ALA A 3 -12.53 0.26 -6.54
CA ALA A 3 -13.14 1.58 -6.30
C ALA A 3 -12.33 2.45 -5.32
N ARG A 4 -11.81 1.85 -4.23
CA ARG A 4 -10.93 2.52 -3.25
C ARG A 4 -9.61 2.97 -3.87
N HIS A 5 -9.08 2.22 -4.84
CA HIS A 5 -7.86 2.60 -5.53
C HIS A 5 -8.01 3.95 -6.24
N THR A 6 -9.15 4.20 -6.90
CA THR A 6 -9.46 5.49 -7.53
C THR A 6 -9.50 6.63 -6.52
N GLU A 7 -10.01 6.39 -5.31
CA GLU A 7 -10.04 7.40 -4.23
C GLU A 7 -8.64 7.69 -3.65
N LEU A 8 -7.72 6.73 -3.74
CA LEU A 8 -6.33 6.87 -3.29
C LEU A 8 -5.43 7.55 -4.33
N THR A 9 -5.81 7.54 -5.62
CA THR A 9 -5.02 8.11 -6.72
C THR A 9 -4.46 9.51 -6.44
N PRO A 10 -5.26 10.50 -5.99
CA PRO A 10 -4.74 11.85 -5.75
C PRO A 10 -3.66 11.90 -4.67
N PHE A 11 -3.69 10.96 -3.72
CA PHE A 11 -2.72 10.89 -2.63
C PHE A 11 -1.44 10.15 -3.02
N TYR A 12 -1.50 9.23 -3.99
CA TYR A 12 -0.29 8.68 -4.61
C TYR A 12 0.40 9.72 -5.50
N GLU A 13 -0.37 10.45 -6.30
CA GLU A 13 0.14 11.47 -7.23
C GLU A 13 0.80 12.63 -6.49
N SER A 14 0.22 13.08 -5.37
CA SER A 14 0.85 14.11 -4.51
C SER A 14 2.05 13.58 -3.73
N GLY A 15 2.16 12.25 -3.58
CA GLY A 15 3.15 11.59 -2.72
C GLY A 15 2.78 11.56 -1.24
N ALA A 16 1.57 11.98 -0.86
CA ALA A 16 1.10 11.83 0.52
C ALA A 16 1.05 10.36 0.96
N VAL A 17 0.66 9.45 0.06
CA VAL A 17 0.59 8.00 0.30
C VAL A 17 1.63 7.28 -0.53
N GLY A 18 2.26 6.26 0.05
CA GLY A 18 3.24 5.42 -0.64
C GLY A 18 3.10 3.94 -0.30
N GLN A 19 3.82 3.11 -1.06
CA GLN A 19 3.91 1.66 -0.86
C GLN A 19 5.05 1.37 0.12
N ALA A 20 4.72 0.92 1.34
CA ALA A 20 5.70 0.55 2.36
C ALA A 20 6.38 -0.78 2.04
N ALA A 21 7.56 -1.01 2.62
CA ALA A 21 8.35 -2.24 2.42
C ALA A 21 7.61 -3.49 2.93
N SER A 22 6.69 -3.29 3.88
CA SER A 22 5.79 -4.33 4.42
C SER A 22 4.71 -4.82 3.46
N GLY A 23 4.58 -4.23 2.27
CA GLY A 23 3.49 -4.52 1.32
C GLY A 23 2.18 -3.79 1.62
N ASN A 24 2.16 -2.99 2.69
CA ASN A 24 1.05 -2.11 3.04
C ASN A 24 1.21 -0.73 2.39
N LEU A 25 0.11 0.01 2.30
CA LEU A 25 0.13 1.44 2.07
C LEU A 25 0.43 2.18 3.37
N ALA A 26 1.11 3.32 3.26
CA ALA A 26 1.37 4.23 4.36
C ALA A 26 1.05 5.67 3.96
N LEU A 27 0.50 6.44 4.90
CA LEU A 27 0.51 7.91 4.82
C LEU A 27 1.95 8.38 5.08
N ARG A 28 2.73 8.54 4.02
CA ARG A 28 4.14 8.93 4.07
C ARG A 28 4.30 10.35 4.59
N ASP A 29 3.48 11.26 4.09
CA ASP A 29 3.60 12.68 4.38
C ASP A 29 2.22 13.31 4.56
N ALA A 30 1.83 13.44 5.83
CA ALA A 30 0.56 14.06 6.20
C ALA A 30 0.53 15.57 5.93
N ALA A 31 1.68 16.24 5.79
CA ALA A 31 1.73 17.68 5.49
C ALA A 31 1.21 17.97 4.07
N LEU A 32 1.29 16.99 3.17
CA LEU A 32 0.73 17.05 1.81
C LEU A 32 -0.79 16.83 1.75
N VAL A 33 -1.44 16.55 2.90
CA VAL A 33 -2.89 16.34 3.01
C VAL A 33 -3.52 17.45 3.84
N PRO A 34 -4.51 18.19 3.30
CA PRO A 34 -5.28 19.16 4.08
C PRO A 34 -5.89 18.53 5.32
N LEU A 35 -5.85 19.23 6.45
CA LEU A 35 -6.31 18.71 7.75
C LEU A 35 -7.71 18.05 7.69
N PRO A 36 -8.74 18.63 7.02
CA PRO A 36 -10.06 18.00 6.93
C PRO A 36 -10.08 16.66 6.18
N GLN A 37 -9.08 16.39 5.32
CA GLN A 37 -9.02 15.18 4.52
C GLN A 37 -8.21 14.06 5.20
N ARG A 38 -7.39 14.35 6.22
CA ARG A 38 -6.49 13.36 6.84
C ARG A 38 -7.23 12.16 7.42
N GLY A 39 -8.39 12.39 8.03
CA GLY A 39 -9.25 11.30 8.54
C GLY A 39 -9.69 10.35 7.42
N ARG A 40 -10.11 10.90 6.27
CA ARG A 40 -10.49 10.13 5.09
C ARG A 40 -9.31 9.33 4.54
N VAL A 41 -8.13 9.94 4.37
CA VAL A 41 -6.95 9.25 3.82
C VAL A 41 -6.52 8.09 4.72
N ASN A 42 -6.47 8.31 6.04
CA ASN A 42 -6.15 7.24 6.99
C ASN A 42 -7.16 6.09 6.92
N GLY A 43 -8.46 6.40 6.79
CA GLY A 43 -9.51 5.39 6.61
C GLY A 43 -9.34 4.59 5.31
N LEU A 44 -9.02 5.26 4.20
CA LEU A 44 -8.76 4.60 2.91
C LEU A 44 -7.53 3.68 2.98
N VAL A 45 -6.43 4.16 3.56
CA VAL A 45 -5.20 3.37 3.76
C VAL A 45 -5.47 2.15 4.63
N ALA A 46 -6.18 2.31 5.75
CA ALA A 46 -6.52 1.22 6.64
C ALA A 46 -7.41 0.17 5.94
N ALA A 47 -8.44 0.60 5.22
CA ALA A 47 -9.34 -0.30 4.51
C ALA A 47 -8.63 -1.09 3.40
N GLU A 48 -7.75 -0.44 2.64
CA GLU A 48 -6.98 -1.13 1.59
C GLU A 48 -5.98 -2.13 2.18
N ASN A 49 -5.34 -1.79 3.30
CA ASN A 49 -4.44 -2.72 4.01
C ASN A 49 -5.19 -3.91 4.62
N ALA A 50 -6.41 -3.70 5.13
CA ALA A 50 -7.27 -4.77 5.62
C ALA A 50 -7.68 -5.73 4.48
N ASP A 51 -8.07 -5.19 3.33
CA ASP A 51 -8.36 -6.00 2.13
C ASP A 51 -7.12 -6.82 1.72
N ARG A 52 -5.92 -6.22 1.71
CA ARG A 52 -4.66 -6.91 1.36
C ARG A 52 -4.36 -8.05 2.32
N ALA A 53 -4.46 -7.80 3.62
CA ALA A 53 -4.24 -8.83 4.64
C ALA A 53 -5.25 -9.98 4.51
N ALA A 54 -6.53 -9.68 4.27
CA ALA A 54 -7.54 -10.71 4.01
C ALA A 54 -7.19 -11.53 2.76
N LEU A 55 -6.82 -10.88 1.66
CA LEU A 55 -6.42 -11.56 0.43
C LEU A 55 -5.25 -12.53 0.66
N TYR A 56 -4.18 -12.10 1.32
CA TYR A 56 -3.01 -12.96 1.55
C TYR A 56 -3.34 -14.17 2.41
N ARG A 57 -4.13 -13.97 3.48
CA ARG A 57 -4.60 -15.05 4.34
C ARG A 57 -5.47 -16.05 3.57
N GLU A 58 -6.39 -15.58 2.74
CA GLU A 58 -7.24 -16.49 1.96
C GLU A 58 -6.46 -17.23 0.87
N ILE A 59 -5.46 -16.61 0.23
CA ILE A 59 -4.55 -17.33 -0.69
C ILE A 59 -3.79 -18.42 0.07
N ALA A 60 -3.20 -18.10 1.23
CA ALA A 60 -2.46 -19.05 2.06
C ALA A 60 -3.33 -20.26 2.45
N ARG A 61 -4.54 -20.00 2.96
CA ARG A 61 -5.52 -21.02 3.32
C ARG A 61 -5.99 -21.86 2.15
N ALA A 62 -6.30 -21.25 1.01
CA ALA A 62 -6.74 -21.96 -0.18
C ALA A 62 -5.67 -22.91 -0.74
N ASN A 63 -4.39 -22.65 -0.45
CA ASN A 63 -3.27 -23.52 -0.81
C ASN A 63 -2.92 -24.53 0.29
N GLY A 64 -3.65 -24.57 1.41
CA GLY A 64 -3.36 -25.51 2.52
C GLY A 64 -2.15 -25.12 3.38
N HIS A 65 -1.60 -23.92 3.19
CA HIS A 65 -0.40 -23.43 3.86
C HIS A 65 -0.64 -22.06 4.51
N PRO A 66 -1.38 -21.97 5.64
CA PRO A 66 -1.63 -20.70 6.33
C PRO A 66 -0.34 -19.96 6.74
N GLU A 67 0.75 -20.69 6.96
CA GLU A 67 2.07 -20.16 7.29
C GLU A 67 2.69 -19.32 6.17
N TRP A 68 2.24 -19.49 4.91
CA TRP A 68 2.75 -18.74 3.76
C TRP A 68 2.25 -17.29 3.70
N GLU A 69 1.35 -16.84 4.59
CA GLU A 69 0.80 -15.49 4.52
C GLU A 69 1.90 -14.41 4.45
N ALA A 70 2.97 -14.56 5.24
CA ALA A 70 4.09 -13.62 5.27
C ALA A 70 4.88 -13.61 3.94
N ASP A 71 5.16 -14.78 3.37
CA ASP A 71 5.90 -14.92 2.11
C ASP A 71 5.09 -14.44 0.91
N ILE A 72 3.78 -14.71 0.92
CA ILE A 72 2.83 -14.19 -0.07
C ILE A 72 2.83 -12.65 -0.01
N ARG A 73 2.69 -12.08 1.20
CA ARG A 73 2.75 -10.63 1.40
C ARG A 73 4.06 -10.04 0.88
N ALA A 74 5.20 -10.63 1.20
CA ALA A 74 6.51 -10.18 0.73
C ALA A 74 6.61 -10.21 -0.81
N THR A 75 6.10 -11.27 -1.44
CA THR A 75 6.05 -11.39 -2.90
C THR A 75 5.21 -10.28 -3.53
N PHE A 76 4.03 -9.99 -2.97
CA PHE A 76 3.20 -8.90 -3.46
C PHE A 76 3.83 -7.52 -3.19
N ALA A 77 4.48 -7.33 -2.04
CA ALA A 77 5.18 -6.09 -1.71
C ALA A 77 6.25 -5.76 -2.77
N GLN A 78 7.10 -6.74 -3.11
CA GLN A 78 8.10 -6.60 -4.16
C GLN A 78 7.48 -6.25 -5.51
N ARG A 79 6.38 -6.93 -5.88
CA ARG A 79 5.67 -6.66 -7.15
C ARG A 79 5.04 -5.28 -7.18
N PHE A 80 4.43 -4.82 -6.09
CA PHE A 80 3.83 -3.48 -6.02
C PHE A 80 4.90 -2.40 -6.12
N SER A 81 6.00 -2.52 -5.39
CA SER A 81 7.11 -1.56 -5.48
C SER A 81 7.78 -1.55 -6.86
N ALA A 82 7.89 -2.72 -7.51
CA ALA A 82 8.44 -2.83 -8.86
C ALA A 82 7.51 -2.20 -9.92
N ARG A 83 6.19 -2.34 -9.77
CA ARG A 83 5.17 -1.86 -10.71
C ARG A 83 4.56 -0.50 -10.36
N ALA A 84 5.01 0.13 -9.28
CA ALA A 84 4.54 1.44 -8.89
C ALA A 84 4.79 2.44 -10.04
N PRO A 85 3.75 3.18 -10.50
CA PRO A 85 3.88 4.18 -11.55
C PRO A 85 4.94 5.24 -11.25
N ASP A 86 5.45 5.87 -12.31
CA ASP A 86 6.38 6.98 -12.18
C ASP A 86 5.78 8.10 -11.33
N GLY A 87 6.61 8.71 -10.50
CA GLY A 87 6.19 9.75 -9.56
C GLY A 87 5.59 9.22 -8.25
N TRP A 88 5.22 7.94 -8.14
CA TRP A 88 4.77 7.34 -6.88
C TRP A 88 5.95 7.07 -5.94
N TRP A 89 5.64 6.93 -4.66
CA TRP A 89 6.65 6.69 -3.63
C TRP A 89 6.59 5.28 -3.09
N VAL A 90 7.76 4.66 -2.98
CA VAL A 90 7.96 3.32 -2.46
C VAL A 90 9.03 3.36 -1.37
N GLU A 91 8.86 2.60 -0.31
CA GLU A 91 9.84 2.48 0.76
C GLU A 91 10.87 1.39 0.38
N GLY A 92 12.12 1.81 0.19
CA GLY A 92 13.27 0.93 -0.01
C GLY A 92 14.13 0.79 1.23
N ALA A 93 15.25 0.08 1.11
CA ALA A 93 16.17 -0.18 2.23
C ALA A 93 16.72 1.10 2.90
N SER A 94 16.88 2.18 2.12
CA SER A 94 17.39 3.47 2.59
C SER A 94 16.29 4.50 2.86
N GLY A 95 15.03 4.06 2.93
CA GLY A 95 13.86 4.91 3.11
C GLY A 95 13.07 5.14 1.83
N TRP A 96 12.26 6.20 1.81
CA TRP A 96 11.32 6.49 0.74
C TRP A 96 12.03 6.97 -0.54
N VAL A 97 11.68 6.35 -1.65
CA VAL A 97 12.20 6.69 -2.99
C VAL A 97 11.02 6.98 -3.92
N ARG A 98 11.12 8.07 -4.67
CA ARG A 98 10.18 8.38 -5.75
C ARG A 98 10.57 7.62 -7.00
N LYS A 99 9.63 6.85 -7.54
CA LYS A 99 9.78 6.14 -8.82
C LYS A 99 10.00 7.15 -9.95
N LYS A 100 10.93 6.81 -10.84
CA LYS A 100 11.30 7.55 -12.04
C LYS A 100 10.93 6.73 -13.25
#